data_AF-A0AAN8ITG5-F1
#
_entry.id   AF-A0AAN8ITG5-F1
#
_cell.length_a   1.000
_cell.length_b   1.000
_cell.length_c   1.000
_cell.angle_alpha   90.00
_cell.angle_beta   90.00
_cell.angle_gamma   90.00
#
_symmetry.space_group_name_H-M   'P 1'
#
loop_
_entity.id
_entity.type
_entity.pdbx_description
1 polymer ?
#
loop_
_entity_poly.entity_id
_entity_poly.type
_entity_poly.pdbx_seq_one_letter_code
_entity_poly.pdbx_strand_id
1 'polypeptide(L)' 'MELLQPRRNDDSTDGLQEWPLVSVAHWGENPRGRWKFEAYSKSHNNVKDARGLLTAVTLTVQGTKDDPLKDNAFILKHK' A
#
# COMPACT_ATOMS: atom_id res chain seq x y z
N MET A 1 -2.01 -7.76 -3.74
CA MET A 1 -1.33 -7.38 -2.48
C MET A 1 -2.39 -6.91 -1.51
N GLU A 2 -2.28 -7.26 -0.22
CA GLU A 2 -3.19 -6.80 0.82
C GLU A 2 -2.43 -5.91 1.80
N LEU A 3 -2.93 -4.69 2.03
CA LEU A 3 -2.27 -3.67 2.87
C LEU A 3 -2.73 -3.70 4.33
N LEU A 4 -3.95 -4.14 4.59
CA LEU A 4 -4.53 -4.21 5.92
C LEU A 4 -5.49 -5.40 5.99
N GLN A 5 -5.24 -6.29 6.94
CA GLN A 5 -6.07 -7.47 7.21
C GLN A 5 -7.20 -7.12 8.20
N PRO A 6 -8.32 -7.86 8.19
CA PRO A 6 -9.33 -7.74 9.24
C PRO A 6 -8.75 -7.95 10.64
N ARG A 7 -9.07 -7.06 11.57
CA ARG A 7 -8.66 -7.13 12.98
C ARG A 7 -9.85 -7.47 13.85
N ARG A 8 -10.00 -8.74 14.25
CA ARG A 8 -11.19 -9.26 14.97
C ARG A 8 -11.49 -8.56 16.31
N ASN A 9 -10.51 -7.91 16.93
CA ASN A 9 -10.70 -7.24 18.22
C ASN A 9 -10.59 -5.71 18.11
N ASP A 10 -10.59 -5.18 16.90
CA ASP A 10 -10.57 -3.75 16.64
C ASP A 10 -12.01 -3.26 16.42
N ASP A 11 -12.56 -2.63 17.45
CA ASP A 11 -13.89 -2.05 17.49
C ASP A 11 -13.85 -0.50 17.48
N SER A 12 -12.70 0.09 17.14
CA SER A 12 -12.55 1.54 17.05
C SER A 12 -13.47 2.13 15.98
N THR A 13 -14.03 3.30 16.29
CA THR A 13 -14.85 4.11 15.37
C THR A 13 -14.06 5.26 14.73
N ASP A 14 -12.79 5.41 15.08
CA ASP A 14 -11.96 6.56 14.66
C ASP A 14 -11.55 6.49 13.18
N GLY A 15 -11.62 5.28 12.59
CA GLY A 15 -11.24 5.02 11.21
C GLY A 15 -9.73 5.13 10.97
N LEU A 16 -9.36 5.47 9.73
CA LEU A 16 -7.96 5.65 9.31
C LEU A 16 -7.77 7.11 8.87
N GLN A 17 -7.33 7.94 9.81
CA GLN A 17 -7.10 9.37 9.58
C GLN A 17 -5.68 9.57 9.05
N GLU A 18 -5.56 9.86 7.74
CA GLU A 18 -4.27 10.08 7.05
C GLU A 18 -3.22 8.98 7.33
N TRP A 19 -3.69 7.76 7.59
CA TRP A 19 -2.83 6.67 8.05
C TRP A 19 -2.00 6.09 6.89
N PRO A 20 -0.65 6.08 6.98
CA PRO A 20 0.17 5.54 5.91
C PRO A 20 0.14 4.01 5.88
N LEU A 21 -0.24 3.45 4.73
CA LEU A 21 -0.05 2.04 4.41
C LEU A 21 1.15 1.92 3.46
N VAL A 22 2.19 1.22 3.90
CA VAL A 22 3.48 1.13 3.18
C VAL A 22 3.74 -0.31 2.74
N SER A 23 4.30 -0.48 1.54
CA SER A 23 4.69 -1.79 1.01
C SER A 23 5.94 -1.67 0.15
N VAL A 24 6.73 -2.75 0.14
CA VAL A 24 7.89 -2.94 -0.76
C VAL A 24 7.59 -3.94 -1.88
N ALA A 25 6.35 -4.43 -1.98
CA ALA A 25 5.97 -5.46 -2.96
C ALA A 25 6.16 -5.03 -4.41
N HIS A 26 6.22 -3.72 -4.67
CA HIS A 26 6.40 -3.12 -6.00
C HIS A 26 7.83 -2.62 -6.26
N TRP A 27 8.80 -3.08 -5.47
CA TRP A 27 10.19 -2.62 -5.61
C TRP A 27 10.74 -2.96 -7.00
N GLY A 28 11.34 -1.96 -7.66
CA GLY A 28 11.93 -2.12 -8.99
C GLY A 28 10.93 -2.11 -10.15
N GLU A 29 9.63 -2.02 -9.89
CA GLU A 29 8.63 -1.79 -10.93
C GLU A 29 8.69 -0.34 -11.44
N ASN A 30 8.32 -0.13 -12.72
CA ASN A 30 8.09 1.21 -13.25
C ASN A 30 6.69 1.69 -12.80
N PRO A 31 6.57 2.78 -12.03
CA PRO A 31 5.28 3.18 -11.46
C PRO A 31 4.31 3.83 -12.47
N ARG A 32 4.74 4.03 -13.73
CA ARG A 32 3.88 4.59 -14.77
C ARG A 32 2.77 3.61 -15.13
N GLY A 33 1.53 4.03 -14.92
CA GLY A 33 0.37 3.23 -15.28
C GLY A 33 -0.86 3.62 -14.46
N ARG A 34 -1.86 2.74 -14.49
CA ARG A 34 -3.07 2.89 -13.69
C ARG A 34 -2.90 2.12 -12.39
N TRP A 35 -3.06 2.81 -11.27
CA TRP A 35 -3.13 2.22 -9.95
C TRP A 35 -4.59 2.09 -9.53
N LYS A 36 -4.94 0.95 -8.92
CA LYS A 36 -6.27 0.68 -8.39
C LYS A 36 -6.15 0.47 -6.89
N PHE A 37 -6.89 1.26 -6.13
CA PHE A 37 -7.07 1.07 -4.70
C PHE A 37 -8.46 0.50 -4.44
N GLU A 38 -8.54 -0.53 -3.61
CA GLU A 38 -9.80 -1.19 -3.26
C GLU A 38 -9.90 -1.28 -1.74
N ALA A 39 -11.03 -0.81 -1.20
CA ALA A 39 -11.36 -0.90 0.21
C ALA A 39 -12.69 -1.65 0.36
N TYR A 40 -12.72 -2.62 1.27
CA TYR A 40 -13.89 -3.46 1.51
C TYR A 40 -14.22 -3.46 2.99
N SER A 41 -15.48 -3.21 3.32
CA SER A 41 -15.99 -3.51 4.65
C SER A 41 -16.11 -5.03 4.79
N LYS A 42 -15.34 -5.62 5.70
CA LYS A 42 -15.48 -7.03 6.08
C LYS A 42 -16.29 -7.08 7.37
N SER A 43 -17.33 -7.92 7.37
CA SER A 43 -18.23 -8.12 8.51
C SER A 43 -17.43 -8.39 9.79
N HIS A 44 -17.69 -7.58 10.82
CA HIS A 44 -17.27 -7.86 12.18
C HIS A 44 -18.41 -8.62 12.87
N ASN A 45 -18.09 -9.68 13.61
CA ASN A 45 -19.08 -10.39 14.40
C ASN A 45 -19.75 -9.35 15.34
N ASN A 46 -21.05 -9.08 15.15
CA ASN A 46 -21.90 -8.13 15.90
C ASN A 46 -22.20 -6.76 15.25
N VAL A 47 -21.62 -6.40 14.09
CA VAL A 47 -21.99 -5.16 13.38
C VAL A 47 -22.54 -5.49 12.00
N LYS A 48 -23.87 -5.59 11.89
CA LYS A 48 -24.57 -5.94 10.64
C LYS A 48 -24.53 -4.83 9.58
N ASP A 49 -24.28 -3.59 10.00
CA ASP A 49 -24.32 -2.39 9.13
C ASP A 49 -23.09 -1.50 9.31
N ALA A 50 -21.88 -2.08 9.25
CA ALA A 50 -20.65 -1.31 9.32
C ALA A 50 -20.58 -0.35 8.11
N ARG A 51 -20.69 0.95 8.36
CA ARG A 51 -20.63 2.02 7.37
C ARG A 51 -19.38 2.86 7.57
N GLY A 52 -18.83 3.34 6.47
CA GLY A 52 -17.71 4.27 6.45
C GLY A 52 -17.65 4.98 5.12
N LEU A 53 -16.97 6.12 5.09
CA LEU A 53 -16.74 6.89 3.88
C LEU A 53 -15.24 6.97 3.62
N LEU A 54 -14.81 6.54 2.44
CA LEU A 54 -13.46 6.81 1.96
C LEU A 54 -13.45 8.22 1.36
N THR A 55 -12.87 9.17 2.09
CA THR A 55 -12.86 10.59 1.71
C THR A 55 -11.70 10.92 0.77
N ALA A 56 -10.52 10.34 1.01
CA ALA A 56 -9.33 10.60 0.21
C ALA A 56 -8.41 9.37 0.17
N VAL A 57 -7.64 9.27 -0.93
CA VAL A 57 -6.56 8.30 -1.10
C VAL A 57 -5.39 9.02 -1.77
N THR A 58 -4.20 8.88 -1.20
CA THR A 58 -2.97 9.41 -1.79
C THR A 58 -1.99 8.26 -2.02
N LEU A 59 -1.58 8.07 -3.28
CA LEU A 59 -0.50 7.16 -3.61
C LEU A 59 0.81 7.95 -3.71
N THR A 60 1.76 7.62 -2.85
CA THR A 60 3.13 8.14 -2.91
C THR A 60 4.05 7.01 -3.36
N VAL A 61 4.79 7.23 -4.45
CA VAL A 61 5.80 6.29 -4.95
C VAL A 61 7.18 6.79 -4.60
N GLN A 62 8.00 5.93 -4.00
CA GLN A 62 9.39 6.19 -3.68
C GLN A 62 10.29 5.31 -4.53
N GLY A 63 11.34 5.87 -5.09
CA GLY A 63 12.27 5.17 -5.96
C GLY A 63 13.31 6.10 -6.56
N THR A 64 14.11 5.59 -7.48
CA THR A 64 15.11 6.36 -8.22
C THR A 64 14.61 6.66 -9.62
N LYS A 65 15.02 7.81 -10.17
CA LYS A 65 14.70 8.18 -11.57
C LYS A 65 15.46 7.30 -12.57
N ASP A 66 16.73 7.04 -12.26
CA ASP A 66 17.65 6.24 -13.07
C ASP A 66 18.03 4.96 -12.31
N ASP A 67 18.52 3.95 -13.03
CA ASP A 67 19.03 2.71 -12.43
C ASP A 67 20.19 3.03 -11.47
N PRO A 68 20.03 2.78 -10.15
CA PRO A 68 21.05 3.10 -9.17
C PRO A 68 22.24 2.15 -9.22
N LEU A 69 22.14 1.05 -9.96
CA LEU A 69 23.18 0.02 -10.10
C LEU A 69 23.96 0.13 -11.41
N LYS A 70 23.61 1.06 -12.30
CA LYS A 70 24.22 1.19 -13.64
C LYS A 70 25.74 1.34 -13.61
N ASP A 71 26.29 1.97 -12.55
CA ASP A 71 27.72 2.22 -12.37
C ASP A 71 28.33 1.37 -11.25
N ASN A 72 27.62 0.33 -10.78
CA ASN A 72 28.09 -0.49 -9.67
C ASN A 72 29.19 -1.46 -10.12
N ALA A 73 30.44 -1.07 -9.84
CA ALA A 73 31.64 -1.83 -10.17
C ALA A 73 31.70 -3.26 -9.59
N PHE A 74 30.92 -3.58 -8.55
CA PHE A 74 30.84 -4.94 -8.00
C PHE A 74 29.85 -5.84 -8.76
N ILE A 75 28.84 -5.26 -9.42
CA ILE A 75 27.84 -6.00 -10.19
C ILE A 75 28.31 -6.19 -11.64
N LEU A 76 28.96 -5.18 -12.21
CA LEU A 76 29.44 -5.21 -13.60
C LEU A 76 30.60 -6.18 -13.84
N LYS A 77 31.41 -6.50 -12.80
CA LYS A 77 32.54 -7.43 -12.90
C LYS A 77 32.15 -8.90 -13.03
N HIS A 78 30.86 -9.23 -12.88
CA HIS A 78 30.35 -10.60 -12.88
C HIS A 78 29.26 -10.85 -13.94
N LYS A 79 29.15 -9.97 -14.94
CA LYS A 79 28.40 -10.20 -16.19
C LYS A 79 29.37 -10.50 -17.32
#